data_AF-H6Q931-F1
#
_entry.id   AF-H6Q931-F1
#
_cell.length_a   1.000
_cell.length_b   1.000
_cell.length_c   1.000
_cell.angle_alpha   90.00
_cell.angle_beta   90.00
_cell.angle_gamma   90.00
#
_symmetry.space_group_name_H-M   'P 1'
#
loop_
_entity.id
_entity.type
_entity.pdbx_description
1 polymer ?
#
loop_
_entity_poly.entity_id
_entity_poly.type
_entity_poly.pdbx_seq_one_letter_code
_entity_poly.pdbx_strand_id
1 'polypeptide(L)'
;MTALDFLKKPWRPELAGAIIGIIASIQIFLVRSPWYITGPENQFGGWLLYVLTLGLVDVHKWDYFNPSSPMFVAPAAHPFDPANKEFMIVLGFMLGAMIAKALEGNWRLRWPANRAVLVTSVVGGLMLGFGARLALGCNVGNFVSTVQSLILSGVVFFTGMAVGTFIATRLIEDYLLHYMHRSKPFRIELGSRVDNRKVLALALAATAVVSLYWWALGLITAIFFLLLGLGYGFAGSKGNICFTSMLRDGFWSRLAPYGGNARAIAIALSIMITANLVAKYVIGWQYREFLFPVGIHTFLGGVLFGVGMTLVAGCSFSSAYRSGEGSIPHLIAWFGMVFGMALLSYLWPFFFTTSIYLTPVLRIYDLFGGNVAAGAAFAYGLCAFIALVGSWRDGSLRRFATHMPIQISIKPPFLRRV
;
A
#
# COMPACT_ATOMS: atom_id res chain seq x y z
N MET A 1 -26.62 -5.62 -11.65
CA MET A 1 -25.44 -5.36 -12.52
C MET A 1 -25.16 -6.62 -13.30
N THR A 2 -25.01 -6.54 -14.62
CA THR A 2 -24.56 -7.70 -15.42
C THR A 2 -23.09 -7.99 -15.10
N ALA A 3 -22.61 -9.22 -15.32
CA ALA A 3 -21.19 -9.57 -15.12
C ALA A 3 -20.26 -8.71 -15.99
N LEU A 4 -20.71 -8.35 -17.19
CA LEU A 4 -20.00 -7.44 -18.11
C LEU A 4 -19.92 -6.00 -17.58
N ASP A 5 -20.98 -5.49 -16.96
CA ASP A 5 -20.96 -4.16 -16.32
C ASP A 5 -19.96 -4.12 -15.15
N PHE A 6 -19.91 -5.19 -14.37
CA PHE A 6 -18.98 -5.29 -13.23
C PHE A 6 -17.51 -5.26 -13.68
N LEU A 7 -17.21 -5.91 -14.80
CA LEU A 7 -15.87 -5.94 -15.37
C LEU A 7 -15.48 -4.65 -16.12
N LYS A 8 -16.44 -3.91 -16.68
CA LYS A 8 -16.15 -2.69 -17.48
C LYS A 8 -16.21 -1.39 -16.70
N LYS A 9 -16.99 -1.31 -15.62
CA LYS A 9 -17.14 -0.07 -14.86
C LYS A 9 -16.10 0.04 -13.74
N PRO A 10 -15.71 1.26 -13.34
CA PRO A 10 -14.92 1.46 -12.13
C PRO A 10 -15.75 1.07 -10.91
N TRP A 11 -15.09 0.56 -9.87
CA TRP A 11 -15.76 0.17 -8.63
C TRP A 11 -15.79 1.32 -7.64
N ARG A 12 -16.77 1.26 -6.75
CA ARG A 12 -16.73 2.09 -5.54
C ARG A 12 -15.50 1.68 -4.71
N PRO A 13 -14.72 2.63 -4.15
CA PRO A 13 -13.56 2.30 -3.34
C PRO A 13 -13.91 1.36 -2.20
N GLU A 14 -15.07 1.52 -1.57
CA GLU A 14 -15.49 0.68 -0.44
C GLU A 14 -15.61 -0.80 -0.83
N LEU A 15 -16.11 -1.08 -2.04
CA LEU A 15 -16.20 -2.44 -2.58
C LEU A 15 -14.82 -3.02 -2.89
N ALA A 16 -13.95 -2.22 -3.51
CA ALA A 16 -12.58 -2.64 -3.81
C ALA A 16 -11.78 -2.91 -2.52
N GLY A 17 -11.96 -2.08 -1.48
CA GLY A 17 -11.38 -2.29 -0.16
C GLY A 17 -11.87 -3.59 0.48
N ALA A 18 -13.16 -3.88 0.41
CA ALA A 18 -13.71 -5.15 0.89
C ALA A 18 -13.10 -6.37 0.18
N ILE A 19 -12.99 -6.31 -1.15
CA ILE A 19 -12.39 -7.38 -1.96
C ILE A 19 -10.91 -7.55 -1.61
N ILE A 20 -10.14 -6.47 -1.48
CA ILE A 20 -8.74 -6.52 -1.05
C ILE A 20 -8.60 -7.15 0.34
N GLY A 21 -9.46 -6.78 1.29
CA GLY A 21 -9.48 -7.37 2.62
C GLY A 21 -9.75 -8.89 2.57
N ILE A 22 -10.69 -9.33 1.74
CA ILE A 22 -10.99 -10.77 1.55
C ILE A 22 -9.80 -11.51 0.92
N ILE A 23 -9.17 -10.94 -0.12
CA ILE A 23 -8.00 -11.55 -0.77
C ILE A 23 -6.84 -11.65 0.25
N ALA A 24 -6.65 -10.64 1.09
CA ALA A 24 -5.64 -10.67 2.15
C ALA A 24 -5.93 -11.70 3.23
N SER A 25 -7.20 -11.90 3.59
CA SER A 25 -7.60 -12.98 4.48
C SER A 25 -7.32 -14.34 3.87
N ILE A 26 -7.65 -14.56 2.59
CA ILE A 26 -7.37 -15.81 1.86
C ILE A 26 -5.86 -16.07 1.79
N GLN A 27 -5.04 -15.04 1.59
CA GLN A 27 -3.59 -15.15 1.52
C GLN A 27 -2.98 -15.77 2.79
N ILE A 28 -3.51 -15.44 3.98
CA ILE A 28 -3.05 -15.99 5.26
C ILE A 28 -3.21 -17.52 5.28
N PHE A 29 -4.32 -18.03 4.72
CA PHE A 29 -4.60 -19.45 4.66
C PHE A 29 -3.79 -20.17 3.57
N LEU A 30 -3.68 -19.57 2.38
CA LEU A 30 -3.00 -20.22 1.25
C LEU A 30 -1.47 -20.21 1.35
N VAL A 31 -0.90 -19.09 1.79
CA VAL A 31 0.54 -18.83 1.69
C VAL A 31 1.21 -18.67 3.05
N ARG A 32 0.43 -18.70 4.14
CA ARG A 32 0.93 -18.57 5.52
C ARG A 32 1.79 -17.32 5.76
N SER A 33 1.49 -16.24 5.03
CA SER A 33 2.14 -14.95 5.18
C SER A 33 1.10 -13.83 5.01
N PRO A 34 1.12 -12.79 5.86
CA PRO A 34 0.26 -11.62 5.70
C PRO A 34 0.63 -10.85 4.44
N TRP A 35 -0.22 -9.91 4.05
CA TRP A 35 -0.03 -9.09 2.85
C TRP A 35 1.19 -8.19 2.96
N TYR A 36 2.15 -8.30 2.03
CA TYR A 36 3.36 -7.46 2.05
C TYR A 36 3.95 -7.29 0.66
N ILE A 37 4.81 -6.27 0.54
CA ILE A 37 5.28 -5.78 -0.76
C ILE A 37 6.78 -5.45 -0.71
N THR A 38 7.17 -4.64 0.27
CA THR A 38 8.50 -4.01 0.29
C THR A 38 9.65 -4.93 0.69
N GLY A 39 9.36 -6.11 1.26
CA GLY A 39 10.35 -7.16 1.50
C GLY A 39 10.96 -7.69 0.20
N PRO A 40 10.17 -8.34 -0.67
CA PRO A 40 10.67 -8.85 -1.94
C PRO A 40 11.15 -7.75 -2.90
N GLU A 41 10.57 -6.54 -2.84
CA GLU A 41 11.08 -5.39 -3.60
C GLU A 41 12.51 -5.01 -3.21
N ASN A 42 12.87 -5.13 -1.92
CA ASN A 42 14.23 -4.84 -1.49
C ASN A 42 15.22 -5.96 -1.89
N GLN A 43 14.80 -7.22 -1.84
CA GLN A 43 15.61 -8.34 -2.38
C GLN A 43 15.90 -8.12 -3.88
N PHE A 44 14.88 -7.72 -4.63
CA PHE A 44 15.01 -7.30 -6.02
C PHE A 44 15.92 -6.07 -6.17
N GLY A 45 15.82 -5.08 -5.29
CA GLY A 45 16.65 -3.88 -5.33
C GLY A 45 18.12 -4.16 -5.09
N GLY A 46 18.45 -5.05 -4.15
CA GLY A 46 19.82 -5.51 -3.94
C GLY A 46 20.38 -6.20 -5.19
N TRP A 47 19.62 -7.13 -5.78
CA TRP A 47 20.01 -7.79 -7.03
C TRP A 47 20.14 -6.80 -8.20
N LEU A 48 19.19 -5.87 -8.34
CA LEU A 48 19.19 -4.88 -9.40
C LEU A 48 20.42 -3.96 -9.30
N LEU A 49 20.80 -3.56 -8.09
CA LEU A 49 22.00 -2.75 -7.87
C LEU A 49 23.28 -3.51 -8.23
N TYR A 50 23.36 -4.80 -7.85
CA TYR A 50 24.46 -5.66 -8.24
C TYR A 50 24.63 -5.74 -9.77
N VAL A 51 23.52 -5.96 -10.49
CA VAL A 51 23.51 -6.08 -11.95
C VAL A 51 23.83 -4.74 -12.62
N LEU A 52 23.22 -3.64 -12.17
CA LEU A 52 23.44 -2.31 -12.76
C LEU A 52 24.87 -1.78 -12.55
N THR A 53 25.52 -2.20 -11.47
CA THR A 53 26.93 -1.86 -11.20
C THR A 53 27.91 -2.84 -11.82
N LEU A 54 27.44 -3.80 -12.63
CA LEU A 54 28.26 -4.85 -13.26
C LEU A 54 29.12 -5.62 -12.24
N GLY A 55 28.60 -5.79 -11.02
CA GLY A 55 29.29 -6.47 -9.92
C GLY A 55 30.34 -5.62 -9.18
N LEU A 56 30.49 -4.32 -9.49
CA LEU A 56 31.39 -3.42 -8.75
C LEU A 56 30.96 -3.28 -7.29
N VAL A 57 29.65 -3.25 -7.03
CA VAL A 57 29.09 -3.19 -5.68
C VAL A 57 28.62 -4.58 -5.30
N ASP A 58 29.41 -5.25 -4.47
CA ASP A 58 29.07 -6.58 -3.94
C ASP A 58 28.06 -6.48 -2.79
N VAL A 59 26.79 -6.44 -3.19
CA VAL A 59 25.63 -6.26 -2.31
C VAL A 59 25.43 -7.47 -1.38
N HIS A 60 25.98 -8.64 -1.75
CA HIS A 60 25.87 -9.87 -0.94
C HIS A 60 26.71 -9.81 0.34
N LYS A 61 27.72 -8.94 0.39
CA LYS A 61 28.55 -8.71 1.59
C LYS A 61 27.88 -7.80 2.61
N TRP A 62 26.86 -7.04 2.22
CA TRP A 62 26.22 -6.08 3.11
C TRP A 62 25.48 -6.81 4.23
N ASP A 63 25.57 -6.29 5.46
CA ASP A 63 24.97 -6.90 6.66
C ASP A 63 23.47 -7.20 6.53
N TYR A 64 22.74 -6.40 5.75
CA TYR A 64 21.31 -6.64 5.49
C TYR A 64 21.07 -7.94 4.67
N PHE A 65 21.92 -8.19 3.65
CA PHE A 65 21.74 -9.26 2.67
C PHE A 65 22.59 -10.50 2.94
N ASN A 66 23.59 -10.40 3.83
CA ASN A 66 24.54 -11.45 4.14
C ASN A 66 23.99 -12.43 5.20
N PRO A 67 23.73 -13.72 4.88
CA PRO A 67 23.21 -14.69 5.84
C PRO A 67 24.10 -14.95 7.06
N SER A 68 25.39 -14.63 6.99
CA SER A 68 26.34 -14.78 8.09
C SER A 68 26.35 -13.61 9.07
N SER A 69 25.72 -12.48 8.73
CA SER A 69 25.64 -11.32 9.60
C SER A 69 24.55 -11.51 10.67
N PRO A 70 24.77 -11.09 11.93
CA PRO A 70 23.71 -11.08 12.95
C PRO A 70 22.55 -10.12 12.61
N MET A 71 22.72 -9.31 11.57
CA MET A 71 21.80 -8.27 11.13
C MET A 71 21.03 -8.65 9.86
N PHE A 72 21.16 -9.91 9.44
CA PHE A 72 20.54 -10.44 8.23
C PHE A 72 19.02 -10.33 8.25
N VAL A 73 18.44 -9.87 7.14
CA VAL A 73 16.98 -9.78 6.97
C VAL A 73 16.48 -10.67 5.84
N ALA A 74 17.08 -10.58 4.66
CA ALA A 74 16.73 -11.37 3.48
C ALA A 74 17.86 -11.29 2.44
N PRO A 75 18.08 -12.31 1.61
CA PRO A 75 19.15 -12.28 0.60
C PRO A 75 18.82 -11.34 -0.57
N ALA A 76 19.85 -10.79 -1.22
CA ALA A 76 19.67 -10.12 -2.51
C ALA A 76 19.43 -11.20 -3.57
N ALA A 77 18.25 -11.19 -4.19
CA ALA A 77 17.80 -12.29 -5.05
C ALA A 77 16.96 -11.79 -6.21
N HIS A 78 17.15 -12.42 -7.37
CA HIS A 78 16.46 -12.08 -8.60
C HIS A 78 14.96 -12.46 -8.54
N PRO A 79 14.08 -11.77 -9.28
CA PRO A 79 12.62 -11.99 -9.24
C PRO A 79 12.15 -13.44 -9.44
N PHE A 80 12.82 -14.22 -10.29
CA PHE A 80 12.43 -15.60 -10.58
C PHE A 80 13.28 -16.65 -9.82
N ASP A 81 14.01 -16.21 -8.80
CA ASP A 81 14.75 -17.07 -7.88
C ASP A 81 13.78 -17.60 -6.80
N PRO A 82 13.83 -18.90 -6.45
CA PRO A 82 13.06 -19.44 -5.33
C PRO A 82 13.21 -18.65 -4.01
N ALA A 83 14.35 -18.00 -3.77
CA ALA A 83 14.60 -17.15 -2.60
C ALA A 83 13.75 -15.86 -2.57
N ASN A 84 13.30 -15.39 -3.73
CA ASN A 84 12.47 -14.18 -3.87
C ASN A 84 11.13 -14.48 -4.57
N LYS A 85 10.59 -15.69 -4.38
CA LYS A 85 9.30 -16.12 -4.93
C LYS A 85 8.14 -15.19 -4.57
N GLU A 86 8.25 -14.45 -3.47
CA GLU A 86 7.23 -13.51 -3.01
C GLU A 86 7.16 -12.24 -3.87
N PHE A 87 8.21 -11.94 -4.66
CA PHE A 87 8.19 -10.86 -5.66
C PHE A 87 7.08 -11.03 -6.70
N MET A 88 6.59 -12.27 -6.90
CA MET A 88 5.46 -12.54 -7.78
C MET A 88 4.18 -11.77 -7.39
N ILE A 89 4.03 -11.37 -6.13
CA ILE A 89 2.90 -10.54 -5.72
C ILE A 89 2.94 -9.15 -6.38
N VAL A 90 4.15 -8.58 -6.55
CA VAL A 90 4.38 -7.27 -7.15
C VAL A 90 4.13 -7.32 -8.66
N LEU A 91 4.66 -8.36 -9.31
CA LEU A 91 4.38 -8.63 -10.72
C LEU A 91 2.89 -8.86 -10.96
N GLY A 92 2.24 -9.58 -10.05
CA GLY A 92 0.79 -9.76 -10.03
C GLY A 92 0.04 -8.43 -9.93
N PHE A 93 0.46 -7.48 -9.08
CA PHE A 93 -0.19 -6.16 -9.02
C PHE A 93 -0.16 -5.43 -10.36
N MET A 94 1.00 -5.46 -11.04
CA MET A 94 1.18 -4.82 -12.34
C MET A 94 0.29 -5.48 -13.40
N LEU A 95 0.34 -6.81 -13.51
CA LEU A 95 -0.44 -7.58 -14.49
C LEU A 95 -1.95 -7.50 -14.22
N GLY A 96 -2.38 -7.55 -12.95
CA GLY A 96 -3.78 -7.41 -12.56
C GLY A 96 -4.36 -6.06 -12.92
N ALA A 97 -3.59 -4.98 -12.73
CA ALA A 97 -3.99 -3.65 -13.14
C ALA A 97 -3.98 -3.46 -14.67
N MET A 98 -3.03 -4.08 -15.37
CA MET A 98 -3.03 -4.14 -16.84
C MET A 98 -4.33 -4.78 -17.35
N ILE A 99 -4.71 -5.94 -16.80
CA ILE A 99 -5.94 -6.66 -17.15
C ILE A 99 -7.17 -5.79 -16.86
N ALA A 100 -7.25 -5.19 -15.67
CA ALA A 100 -8.36 -4.32 -15.29
C ALA A 100 -8.56 -3.16 -16.26
N LYS A 101 -7.48 -2.42 -16.59
CA LYS A 101 -7.56 -1.27 -17.51
C LYS A 101 -7.78 -1.67 -18.96
N ALA A 102 -7.24 -2.80 -19.40
CA ALA A 102 -7.48 -3.32 -20.73
C ALA A 102 -8.95 -3.73 -20.91
N LEU A 103 -9.58 -4.36 -19.90
CA LEU A 103 -11.01 -4.68 -19.91
C LEU A 103 -11.91 -3.43 -19.90
N GLU A 104 -11.47 -2.35 -19.27
CA GLU A 104 -12.14 -1.04 -19.34
C GLU A 104 -11.99 -0.37 -20.72
N GLY A 105 -11.07 -0.84 -21.56
CA GLY A 105 -10.71 -0.16 -22.81
C GLY A 105 -9.90 1.12 -22.61
N ASN A 106 -9.33 1.32 -21.42
CA ASN A 106 -8.71 2.57 -20.99
C ASN A 106 -7.21 2.44 -20.70
N TRP A 107 -6.58 1.32 -21.05
CA TRP A 107 -5.13 1.19 -20.91
C TRP A 107 -4.42 2.09 -21.92
N ARG A 108 -3.49 2.92 -21.42
CA ARG A 108 -2.68 3.82 -22.24
C ARG A 108 -1.41 4.20 -21.51
N LEU A 109 -0.32 4.40 -22.26
CA LEU A 109 0.93 4.88 -21.72
C LEU A 109 0.81 6.37 -21.37
N ARG A 110 1.12 6.74 -20.13
CA ARG A 110 1.03 8.11 -19.61
C ARG A 110 2.40 8.59 -19.18
N TRP A 111 2.96 9.50 -19.96
CA TRP A 111 4.24 10.16 -19.68
C TRP A 111 4.09 11.21 -18.57
N PRO A 112 5.17 11.53 -17.83
CA PRO A 112 5.18 12.63 -16.87
C PRO A 112 4.75 13.93 -17.55
N ALA A 113 3.80 14.64 -16.93
CA ALA A 113 3.22 15.84 -17.51
C ALA A 113 4.26 16.97 -17.68
N ASN A 114 5.15 17.12 -16.70
CA ASN A 114 6.18 18.17 -16.67
C ASN A 114 7.42 17.68 -15.90
N ARG A 115 8.49 18.49 -15.92
CA ARG A 115 9.74 18.18 -15.19
C ARG A 115 9.53 18.08 -13.68
N ALA A 116 8.61 18.87 -13.12
CA ALA A 116 8.32 18.83 -11.69
C ALA A 116 7.80 17.44 -11.27
N VAL A 117 6.85 16.87 -12.00
CA VAL A 117 6.32 15.51 -11.75
C VAL A 117 7.41 14.46 -11.87
N LEU A 118 8.34 14.60 -12.81
CA LEU A 118 9.49 13.70 -12.92
C LEU A 118 10.37 13.77 -11.66
N VAL A 119 10.75 14.97 -11.23
CA VAL A 119 11.60 15.18 -10.05
C VAL A 119 10.91 14.68 -8.77
N THR A 120 9.63 14.99 -8.58
CA THR A 120 8.88 14.52 -7.41
C THR A 120 8.68 13.01 -7.42
N SER A 121 8.57 12.38 -8.60
CA SER A 121 8.52 10.92 -8.72
C SER A 121 9.84 10.27 -8.29
N VAL A 122 10.98 10.82 -8.69
CA VAL A 122 12.31 10.30 -8.30
C VAL A 122 12.58 10.52 -6.81
N VAL A 123 12.50 11.76 -6.35
CA VAL A 123 12.78 12.14 -4.95
C VAL A 123 11.79 11.46 -4.02
N GLY A 124 10.49 11.52 -4.34
CA GLY A 124 9.46 10.87 -3.55
C GLY A 124 9.58 9.36 -3.54
N GLY A 125 9.98 8.74 -4.66
CA GLY A 125 10.33 7.33 -4.75
C GLY A 125 11.45 6.95 -3.78
N LEU A 126 12.59 7.64 -3.84
CA LEU A 126 13.72 7.40 -2.92
C LEU A 126 13.31 7.51 -1.45
N MET A 127 12.53 8.54 -1.10
CA MET A 127 12.01 8.74 0.27
C MET A 127 11.05 7.62 0.70
N LEU A 128 10.19 7.14 -0.20
CA LEU A 128 9.33 5.97 0.05
C LEU A 128 10.15 4.73 0.36
N GLY A 129 11.19 4.46 -0.44
CA GLY A 129 12.05 3.29 -0.25
C GLY A 129 12.79 3.33 1.08
N PHE A 130 13.48 4.44 1.32
CA PHE A 130 14.26 4.65 2.54
C PHE A 130 13.37 4.57 3.78
N GLY A 131 12.23 5.27 3.79
CA GLY A 131 11.28 5.26 4.90
C GLY A 131 10.67 3.88 5.15
N ALA A 132 10.38 3.13 4.08
CA ALA A 132 9.79 1.79 4.18
C ALA A 132 10.75 0.71 4.72
N ARG A 133 12.07 0.91 4.61
CA ARG A 133 13.05 0.02 5.26
C ARG A 133 13.39 0.52 6.67
N LEU A 134 13.40 1.84 6.89
CA LEU A 134 13.70 2.41 8.20
C LEU A 134 12.62 2.02 9.22
N ALA A 135 11.37 1.96 8.77
CA ALA A 135 10.26 1.44 9.54
C ALA A 135 10.04 -0.07 9.37
N LEU A 136 10.95 -0.83 8.74
CA LEU A 136 10.82 -2.28 8.50
C LEU A 136 9.65 -2.75 7.63
N GLY A 137 8.79 -1.84 7.19
CA GLY A 137 7.67 -2.11 6.30
C GLY A 137 7.07 -0.84 5.72
N CYS A 138 6.18 -1.00 4.73
CA CYS A 138 5.41 0.11 4.17
C CYS A 138 4.03 0.26 4.84
N ASN A 139 3.19 1.11 4.28
CA ASN A 139 1.77 1.22 4.64
C ASN A 139 0.99 -0.12 4.60
N VAL A 140 1.38 -1.06 3.74
CA VAL A 140 0.75 -2.40 3.72
C VAL A 140 1.39 -3.29 4.79
N GLY A 141 2.72 -3.46 4.76
CA GLY A 141 3.41 -4.40 5.64
C GLY A 141 3.51 -3.94 7.10
N ASN A 142 3.87 -2.69 7.37
CA ASN A 142 3.94 -2.17 8.74
C ASN A 142 2.56 -1.71 9.23
N PHE A 143 1.85 -0.85 8.49
CA PHE A 143 0.55 -0.39 9.00
C PHE A 143 -0.54 -1.47 8.95
N VAL A 144 -0.96 -1.93 7.77
CA VAL A 144 -2.11 -2.84 7.66
C VAL A 144 -1.83 -4.20 8.32
N SER A 145 -0.71 -4.85 7.99
CA SER A 145 -0.46 -6.20 8.49
C SER A 145 -0.10 -6.27 9.97
N THR A 146 0.63 -5.31 10.53
CA THR A 146 0.90 -5.37 11.97
C THR A 146 -0.33 -4.96 12.79
N VAL A 147 -1.16 -4.01 12.32
CA VAL A 147 -2.41 -3.69 13.00
C VAL A 147 -3.39 -4.86 12.94
N GLN A 148 -3.46 -5.56 11.80
CA GLN A 148 -4.15 -6.85 11.68
C GLN A 148 -3.66 -7.83 12.76
N SER A 149 -2.34 -7.97 12.94
CA SER A 149 -1.70 -8.84 13.93
C SER A 149 -1.69 -8.29 15.37
N LEU A 150 -2.40 -7.18 15.65
CA LEU A 150 -2.45 -6.52 16.95
C LEU A 150 -1.07 -6.09 17.49
N ILE A 151 -0.19 -5.61 16.62
CA ILE A 151 1.17 -5.14 16.94
C ILE A 151 1.22 -3.62 16.80
N LEU A 152 1.80 -2.96 17.80
CA LEU A 152 1.74 -1.50 17.98
C LEU A 152 2.55 -0.72 16.91
N SER A 153 3.56 -1.35 16.30
CA SER A 153 4.41 -0.73 15.27
C SER A 153 3.60 -0.03 14.18
N GLY A 154 2.55 -0.67 13.68
CA GLY A 154 1.71 -0.11 12.61
C GLY A 154 0.97 1.16 13.01
N VAL A 155 0.60 1.30 14.29
CA VAL A 155 -0.04 2.51 14.82
C VAL A 155 0.98 3.65 14.88
N VAL A 156 2.18 3.38 15.38
CA VAL A 156 3.28 4.37 15.44
C VAL A 156 3.75 4.78 14.04
N PHE A 157 3.82 3.82 13.12
CA PHE A 157 4.10 4.11 11.73
C PHE A 157 2.98 4.96 11.10
N PHE A 158 1.71 4.67 11.38
CA PHE A 158 0.57 5.43 10.89
C PHE A 158 0.58 6.88 11.39
N THR A 159 0.93 7.12 12.67
CA THR A 159 1.03 8.49 13.19
C THR A 159 2.18 9.26 12.53
N GLY A 160 3.35 8.64 12.37
CA GLY A 160 4.46 9.24 11.62
C GLY A 160 4.07 9.56 10.17
N MET A 161 3.45 8.59 9.49
CA MET A 161 2.96 8.73 8.13
C MET A 161 1.91 9.84 7.99
N ALA A 162 1.02 9.98 8.96
CA ALA A 162 0.03 11.04 9.03
C ALA A 162 0.68 12.42 9.16
N VAL A 163 1.68 12.57 10.04
CA VAL A 163 2.48 13.80 10.20
C VAL A 163 3.25 14.14 8.93
N GLY A 164 3.95 13.16 8.34
CA GLY A 164 4.71 13.37 7.10
C GLY A 164 3.81 13.78 5.93
N THR A 165 2.65 13.15 5.80
CA THR A 165 1.66 13.52 4.77
C THR A 165 1.12 14.93 5.03
N PHE A 166 0.87 15.32 6.28
CA PHE A 166 0.40 16.67 6.61
C PHE A 166 1.41 17.74 6.19
N ILE A 167 2.68 17.56 6.55
CA ILE A 167 3.78 18.48 6.19
C ILE A 167 3.90 18.60 4.67
N ALA A 168 3.93 17.47 3.97
CA ALA A 168 4.07 17.46 2.52
C ALA A 168 2.85 18.03 1.80
N THR A 169 1.64 17.79 2.32
CA THR A 169 0.40 18.34 1.75
C THR A 169 0.41 19.85 1.86
N ARG A 170 0.76 20.41 3.02
CA ARG A 170 0.92 21.86 3.22
C ARG A 170 1.94 22.45 2.26
N LEU A 171 3.12 21.83 2.18
CA LEU A 171 4.18 22.27 1.27
C LEU A 171 3.73 22.27 -0.20
N ILE A 172 2.97 21.26 -0.61
CA ILE A 172 2.44 21.17 -1.99
C ILE A 172 1.35 22.21 -2.22
N GLU A 173 0.36 22.31 -1.33
CA GLU A 173 -0.77 23.24 -1.44
C GLU A 173 -0.28 24.70 -1.47
N ASP A 174 0.64 25.06 -0.58
CA ASP A 174 1.04 26.45 -0.36
C ASP A 174 2.15 26.90 -1.33
N TYR A 175 3.05 26.01 -1.76
CA TYR A 175 4.23 26.38 -2.57
C TYR A 175 4.32 25.62 -3.91
N LEU A 176 4.27 24.28 -3.87
CA LEU A 176 4.68 23.48 -5.03
C LEU A 176 3.67 23.52 -6.18
N LEU A 177 2.38 23.70 -5.90
CA LEU A 177 1.32 23.79 -6.93
C LEU A 177 1.58 24.93 -7.93
N HIS A 178 2.06 26.08 -7.47
CA HIS A 178 2.37 27.23 -8.33
C HIS A 178 3.52 26.94 -9.29
N TYR A 179 4.57 26.26 -8.79
CA TYR A 179 5.72 25.86 -9.61
C TYR A 179 5.35 24.76 -10.63
N MET A 180 4.50 23.81 -10.26
CA MET A 180 4.04 22.76 -11.17
C MET A 180 3.22 23.33 -12.33
N HIS A 181 2.37 24.33 -12.09
CA HIS A 181 1.61 24.99 -13.16
C HIS A 181 2.49 25.78 -14.13
N ARG A 182 3.60 26.38 -13.65
CA ARG A 182 4.55 27.11 -14.50
C ARG A 182 5.52 26.21 -15.27
N SER A 183 5.63 24.93 -14.92
CA SER A 183 6.58 24.02 -15.53
C SER A 183 6.16 23.64 -16.95
N LYS A 184 7.07 23.76 -17.92
CA LYS A 184 6.79 23.44 -19.34
C LYS A 184 6.34 21.96 -19.48
N PRO A 185 5.22 21.69 -20.19
CA PRO A 185 4.74 20.33 -20.37
C PRO A 185 5.65 19.55 -21.31
N PHE A 186 5.84 18.25 -21.03
CA PHE A 186 6.46 17.34 -21.99
C PHE A 186 5.48 17.06 -23.13
N ARG A 187 5.87 17.38 -24.37
CA ARG A 187 5.11 16.98 -25.57
C ARG A 187 5.67 15.65 -26.08
N ILE A 188 5.23 14.55 -25.47
CA ILE A 188 5.51 13.20 -25.97
C ILE A 188 4.17 12.56 -26.31
N GLU A 189 3.80 12.61 -27.59
CA GLU A 189 2.62 11.92 -28.12
C GLU A 189 2.96 10.47 -28.50
N LEU A 190 3.52 9.69 -27.56
CA LEU A 190 3.68 8.25 -27.79
C LEU A 190 2.43 7.50 -27.32
N GLY A 191 1.71 6.87 -28.26
CA GLY A 191 0.78 5.77 -27.99
C GLY A 191 -0.61 6.15 -27.47
N SER A 192 -1.28 7.15 -28.07
CA SER A 192 -2.68 7.46 -27.73
C SER A 192 -3.69 6.41 -28.23
N ARG A 193 -3.32 5.60 -29.23
CA ARG A 193 -4.13 4.51 -29.78
C ARG A 193 -3.45 3.16 -29.56
N VAL A 194 -3.73 2.54 -28.41
CA VAL A 194 -3.31 1.17 -28.13
C VAL A 194 -4.52 0.25 -28.26
N ASP A 195 -4.35 -0.87 -28.93
CA ASP A 195 -5.37 -1.92 -28.98
C ASP A 195 -5.41 -2.66 -27.63
N ASN A 196 -6.41 -2.32 -26.81
CA ASN A 196 -6.60 -2.92 -25.48
C ASN A 196 -6.78 -4.45 -25.54
N ARG A 197 -7.25 -5.03 -26.66
CA ARG A 197 -7.37 -6.49 -26.79
C ARG A 197 -5.99 -7.14 -26.81
N LYS A 198 -5.02 -6.52 -27.48
CA LYS A 198 -3.63 -7.00 -27.51
C LYS A 198 -2.96 -6.84 -26.14
N VAL A 199 -3.24 -5.74 -25.44
CA VAL A 199 -2.74 -5.54 -24.06
C VAL A 199 -3.31 -6.59 -23.11
N LEU A 200 -4.61 -6.87 -23.21
CA LEU A 200 -5.24 -7.94 -22.42
C LEU A 200 -4.62 -9.30 -22.73
N ALA A 201 -4.47 -9.64 -24.01
CA ALA A 201 -3.85 -10.89 -24.43
C ALA A 201 -2.40 -11.00 -23.93
N LEU A 202 -1.62 -9.91 -24.01
CA LEU A 202 -0.26 -9.85 -23.48
C LEU A 202 -0.22 -10.08 -21.97
N ALA A 203 -1.09 -9.43 -21.20
CA ALA A 203 -1.10 -9.56 -19.75
C ALA A 203 -1.53 -10.98 -19.31
N LEU A 204 -2.51 -11.58 -19.99
CA LEU A 204 -2.94 -12.96 -19.74
C LEU A 204 -1.84 -13.96 -20.15
N ALA A 205 -1.21 -13.76 -21.31
CA ALA A 205 -0.10 -14.60 -21.77
C ALA A 205 1.09 -14.52 -20.80
N ALA A 206 1.48 -13.32 -20.36
CA ALA A 206 2.54 -13.15 -19.37
C ALA A 206 2.20 -13.86 -18.05
N THR A 207 0.96 -13.73 -17.58
CA THR A 207 0.50 -14.42 -16.37
C THR A 207 0.58 -15.94 -16.54
N ALA A 208 0.15 -16.48 -17.68
CA ALA A 208 0.21 -17.90 -17.98
C ALA A 208 1.67 -18.40 -18.07
N VAL A 209 2.55 -17.70 -18.79
CA VAL A 209 3.96 -18.06 -18.94
C VAL A 209 4.67 -18.10 -17.59
N VAL A 210 4.47 -17.08 -16.74
CA VAL A 210 5.09 -17.04 -15.41
C VAL A 210 4.52 -18.14 -14.52
N SER A 211 3.21 -18.42 -14.61
CA SER A 211 2.60 -19.53 -13.86
C SER A 211 3.16 -20.89 -14.29
N LEU A 212 3.34 -21.11 -15.59
CA LEU A 212 3.93 -22.33 -16.15
C LEU A 212 5.40 -22.49 -15.74
N TYR A 213 6.17 -21.40 -15.72
CA TYR A 213 7.55 -21.42 -15.22
C TYR A 213 7.63 -21.93 -13.78
N TRP A 214 6.83 -21.38 -12.86
CA TRP A 214 6.84 -21.81 -11.46
C TRP A 214 6.22 -23.19 -11.25
N TRP A 215 5.27 -23.58 -12.10
CA TRP A 215 4.72 -24.93 -12.11
C TRP A 215 5.77 -25.96 -12.52
N ALA A 216 6.57 -25.67 -13.56
CA ALA A 216 7.68 -26.52 -13.99
C ALA A 216 8.76 -26.70 -12.89
N LEU A 217 8.95 -25.69 -12.04
CA LEU A 217 9.83 -25.77 -10.86
C LEU A 217 9.18 -26.40 -9.63
N GLY A 218 7.90 -26.79 -9.69
CA GLY A 218 7.15 -27.36 -8.56
C GLY A 218 6.83 -26.37 -7.44
N LEU A 219 7.02 -25.07 -7.64
CA LEU A 219 6.86 -24.03 -6.62
C LEU A 219 5.46 -23.40 -6.66
N ILE A 220 4.47 -24.16 -6.18
CA ILE A 220 3.05 -23.75 -6.18
C ILE A 220 2.82 -22.45 -5.39
N THR A 221 3.58 -22.20 -4.33
CA THR A 221 3.47 -20.97 -3.53
C THR A 221 3.72 -19.70 -4.34
N ALA A 222 4.64 -19.74 -5.31
CA ALA A 222 4.93 -18.61 -6.18
C ALA A 222 3.75 -18.29 -7.11
N ILE A 223 3.06 -19.33 -7.59
CA ILE A 223 1.83 -19.21 -8.38
C ILE A 223 0.72 -18.55 -7.53
N PHE A 224 0.55 -18.97 -6.27
CA PHE A 224 -0.42 -18.32 -5.39
C PHE A 224 -0.09 -16.84 -5.15
N PHE A 225 1.17 -16.48 -4.95
CA PHE A 225 1.57 -15.07 -4.86
C PHE A 225 1.23 -14.28 -6.12
N LEU A 226 1.48 -14.86 -7.31
CA LEU A 226 1.14 -14.22 -8.59
C LEU A 226 -0.37 -14.01 -8.73
N LEU A 227 -1.18 -15.04 -8.46
CA LEU A 227 -2.64 -14.98 -8.61
C LEU A 227 -3.30 -14.06 -7.59
N LEU A 228 -2.84 -14.09 -6.34
CA LEU A 228 -3.29 -13.15 -5.32
C LEU A 228 -2.89 -11.72 -5.70
N GLY A 229 -1.65 -11.51 -6.14
CA GLY A 229 -1.15 -10.26 -6.69
C GLY A 229 -2.04 -9.73 -7.82
N LEU A 230 -2.43 -10.59 -8.77
CA LEU A 230 -3.35 -10.26 -9.85
C LEU A 230 -4.70 -9.77 -9.30
N GLY A 231 -5.25 -10.45 -8.29
CA GLY A 231 -6.48 -10.03 -7.61
C GLY A 231 -6.36 -8.67 -6.94
N TYR A 232 -5.29 -8.43 -6.19
CA TYR A 232 -5.04 -7.12 -5.56
C TYR A 232 -4.86 -6.01 -6.59
N GLY A 233 -4.06 -6.23 -7.63
CA GLY A 233 -3.83 -5.24 -8.70
C GLY A 233 -5.12 -4.91 -9.45
N PHE A 234 -5.93 -5.93 -9.74
CA PHE A 234 -7.23 -5.79 -10.39
C PHE A 234 -8.19 -4.95 -9.54
N ALA A 235 -8.38 -5.33 -8.27
CA ALA A 235 -9.26 -4.61 -7.34
C ALA A 235 -8.75 -3.19 -7.05
N GLY A 236 -7.43 -3.03 -6.89
CA GLY A 236 -6.77 -1.74 -6.67
C GLY A 236 -6.95 -0.77 -7.83
N SER A 237 -6.79 -1.24 -9.07
CA SER A 237 -7.02 -0.46 -10.29
C SER A 237 -8.50 -0.10 -10.46
N LYS A 238 -9.41 -1.05 -10.21
CA LYS A 238 -10.86 -0.83 -10.29
C LYS A 238 -11.38 0.18 -9.28
N GLY A 239 -10.89 0.13 -8.05
CA GLY A 239 -11.31 1.00 -6.95
C GLY A 239 -10.48 2.27 -6.78
N ASN A 240 -9.40 2.44 -7.55
CA ASN A 240 -8.38 3.48 -7.35
C ASN A 240 -7.86 3.58 -5.90
N ILE A 241 -7.67 2.42 -5.26
CA ILE A 241 -7.29 2.33 -3.85
C ILE A 241 -5.90 2.92 -3.61
N CYS A 242 -5.83 3.96 -2.79
CA CYS A 242 -4.58 4.66 -2.52
C CYS A 242 -4.51 5.19 -1.09
N PHE A 243 -3.47 4.78 -0.36
CA PHE A 243 -3.20 5.24 1.01
C PHE A 243 -2.81 6.71 1.07
N THR A 244 -2.12 7.22 0.03
CA THR A 244 -1.85 8.65 -0.09
C THR A 244 -3.14 9.44 -0.12
N SER A 245 -4.12 9.02 -0.94
CA SER A 245 -5.41 9.72 -1.04
C SER A 245 -6.22 9.63 0.25
N MET A 246 -6.14 8.52 0.99
CA MET A 246 -6.74 8.41 2.33
C MET A 246 -6.23 9.52 3.27
N LEU A 247 -4.92 9.74 3.37
CA LEU A 247 -4.36 10.74 4.29
C LEU A 247 -4.41 12.15 3.70
N ARG A 248 -3.87 12.35 2.48
CA ARG A 248 -3.83 13.65 1.82
C ARG A 248 -5.23 14.17 1.58
N ASP A 249 -6.08 13.45 0.85
CA ASP A 249 -7.39 13.94 0.44
C ASP A 249 -8.45 13.74 1.54
N GLY A 250 -8.33 12.66 2.32
CA GLY A 250 -9.29 12.34 3.37
C GLY A 250 -9.08 13.12 4.67
N PHE A 251 -7.82 13.44 5.04
CA PHE A 251 -7.53 14.08 6.34
C PHE A 251 -7.09 15.54 6.17
N TRP A 252 -6.17 15.82 5.24
CA TRP A 252 -5.40 17.08 5.25
C TRP A 252 -5.81 18.13 4.21
N SER A 253 -6.21 17.68 3.02
CA SER A 253 -6.46 18.52 1.85
C SER A 253 -7.54 19.55 2.16
N ARG A 254 -7.26 20.80 1.76
CA ARG A 254 -8.22 21.90 1.79
C ARG A 254 -8.90 22.08 0.44
N LEU A 255 -8.23 21.69 -0.63
CA LEU A 255 -8.64 21.97 -2.01
C LEU A 255 -9.67 20.96 -2.54
N ALA A 256 -9.52 19.68 -2.21
CA ALA A 256 -10.35 18.61 -2.76
C ALA A 256 -10.54 17.48 -1.72
N PRO A 257 -11.41 17.66 -0.71
CA PRO A 257 -11.63 16.65 0.31
C PRO A 257 -12.34 15.41 -0.26
N TYR A 258 -11.74 14.23 -0.09
CA TYR A 258 -12.26 12.96 -0.57
C TYR A 258 -12.00 11.81 0.42
N GLY A 259 -13.07 11.24 0.96
CA GLY A 259 -13.03 10.24 2.04
C GLY A 259 -13.19 8.79 1.60
N GLY A 260 -13.41 8.53 0.30
CA GLY A 260 -13.71 7.19 -0.21
C GLY A 260 -12.61 6.17 0.07
N ASN A 261 -11.35 6.56 -0.13
CA ASN A 261 -10.20 5.69 0.14
C ASN A 261 -9.99 5.43 1.64
N ALA A 262 -10.34 6.37 2.52
CA ALA A 262 -10.29 6.17 3.97
C ALA A 262 -11.30 5.10 4.42
N ARG A 263 -12.54 5.18 3.93
CA ARG A 263 -13.55 4.13 4.17
C ARG A 263 -13.11 2.78 3.62
N ALA A 264 -12.58 2.75 2.40
CA ALA A 264 -12.11 1.52 1.76
C ALA A 264 -11.03 0.80 2.58
N ILE A 265 -10.02 1.54 3.03
CA ILE A 265 -8.92 0.99 3.83
C ILE A 265 -9.41 0.55 5.21
N ALA A 266 -10.31 1.32 5.84
CA ALA A 266 -10.92 0.93 7.12
C ALA A 266 -11.75 -0.36 7.03
N ILE A 267 -12.48 -0.55 5.92
CA ILE A 267 -13.22 -1.80 5.65
C ILE A 267 -12.25 -2.96 5.43
N ALA A 268 -11.24 -2.77 4.58
CA ALA A 268 -10.22 -3.79 4.32
C ALA A 268 -9.53 -4.24 5.61
N LEU A 269 -9.08 -3.28 6.42
CA LEU A 269 -8.39 -3.51 7.68
C LEU A 269 -9.30 -4.22 8.69
N SER A 270 -10.57 -3.82 8.80
CA SER A 270 -11.55 -4.50 9.66
C SER A 270 -11.73 -5.97 9.27
N ILE A 271 -11.86 -6.28 7.97
CA ILE A 271 -11.98 -7.65 7.48
C ILE A 271 -10.72 -8.46 7.81
N MET A 272 -9.54 -7.86 7.63
CA MET A 272 -8.27 -8.50 7.93
C MET A 272 -8.09 -8.77 9.43
N ILE A 273 -8.46 -7.83 10.30
CA ILE A 273 -8.46 -8.01 11.76
C ILE A 273 -9.37 -9.19 12.13
N THR A 274 -10.62 -9.21 11.63
CA THR A 274 -11.55 -10.33 11.89
C THR A 274 -10.94 -11.65 11.45
N ALA A 275 -10.41 -11.72 10.22
CA ALA A 275 -9.83 -12.94 9.69
C ALA A 275 -8.63 -13.42 10.50
N ASN A 276 -7.77 -12.52 10.97
CA ASN A 276 -6.66 -12.89 11.84
C ASN A 276 -7.14 -13.43 13.20
N LEU A 277 -8.11 -12.76 13.83
CA LEU A 277 -8.66 -13.21 15.11
C LEU A 277 -9.27 -14.61 14.99
N VAL A 278 -10.03 -14.86 13.91
CA VAL A 278 -10.60 -16.17 13.62
C VAL A 278 -9.49 -17.20 13.34
N ALA A 279 -8.53 -16.88 12.47
CA ALA A 279 -7.44 -17.78 12.13
C ALA A 279 -6.64 -18.19 13.38
N LYS A 280 -6.28 -17.24 14.24
CA LYS A 280 -5.40 -17.48 15.39
C LYS A 280 -6.12 -18.10 16.59
N TYR A 281 -7.28 -17.56 16.97
CA TYR A 281 -7.93 -17.92 18.24
C TYR A 281 -9.07 -18.94 18.09
N VAL A 282 -9.66 -19.07 16.89
CA VAL A 282 -10.73 -20.05 16.65
C VAL A 282 -10.18 -21.29 15.96
N ILE A 283 -9.38 -21.11 14.90
CA ILE A 283 -8.85 -22.21 14.08
C ILE A 283 -7.48 -22.71 14.60
N GLY A 284 -6.72 -21.86 15.31
CA GLY A 284 -5.36 -22.17 15.73
C GLY A 284 -4.33 -22.17 14.59
N TRP A 285 -4.67 -21.57 13.46
CA TRP A 285 -3.84 -21.52 12.25
C TRP A 285 -2.60 -20.64 12.46
N GLN A 286 -1.42 -21.27 12.45
CA GLN A 286 -0.15 -20.56 12.60
C GLN A 286 0.36 -20.09 11.23
N TYR A 287 0.69 -18.80 11.14
CA TYR A 287 1.29 -18.18 9.96
C TYR A 287 2.38 -17.20 10.40
N ARG A 288 3.22 -16.76 9.45
CA ARG A 288 4.31 -15.82 9.72
C ARG A 288 3.76 -14.46 10.16
N GLU A 289 3.97 -14.05 11.40
CA GLU A 289 3.58 -12.71 11.88
C GLU A 289 4.70 -11.70 11.65
N PHE A 290 4.34 -10.45 11.34
CA PHE A 290 5.31 -9.36 11.25
C PHE A 290 5.48 -8.68 12.60
N LEU A 291 6.48 -9.16 13.34
CA LEU A 291 6.89 -8.64 14.63
C LEU A 291 7.91 -7.51 14.44
N PHE A 292 7.42 -6.32 14.10
CA PHE A 292 8.30 -5.15 13.97
C PHE A 292 8.47 -4.43 15.31
N PRO A 293 9.72 -4.14 15.72
CA PRO A 293 10.00 -3.37 16.91
C PRO A 293 9.46 -1.95 16.79
N VAL A 294 9.14 -1.37 17.95
CA VAL A 294 8.54 -0.04 18.06
C VAL A 294 9.59 0.92 18.60
N GLY A 295 9.96 1.92 17.79
CA GLY A 295 10.91 2.93 18.22
C GLY A 295 10.86 4.21 17.40
N ILE A 296 11.86 5.06 17.62
CA ILE A 296 12.01 6.31 16.88
C ILE A 296 12.21 6.08 15.38
N HIS A 297 12.87 4.98 14.99
CA HIS A 297 13.01 4.56 13.60
C HIS A 297 11.65 4.30 12.92
N THR A 298 10.70 3.68 13.64
CA THR A 298 9.35 3.41 13.13
C THR A 298 8.60 4.71 12.83
N PHE A 299 8.67 5.67 13.75
CA PHE A 299 8.02 6.97 13.59
C PHE A 299 8.69 7.82 12.51
N LEU A 300 10.02 7.97 12.54
CA LEU A 300 10.78 8.75 11.55
C LEU A 300 10.67 8.14 10.15
N GLY A 301 10.72 6.81 10.05
CA GLY A 301 10.47 6.08 8.81
C GLY A 301 9.06 6.34 8.29
N GLY A 302 8.06 6.36 9.18
CA GLY A 302 6.69 6.78 8.88
C GLY A 302 6.60 8.20 8.33
N VAL A 303 7.24 9.18 8.98
CA VAL A 303 7.26 10.59 8.52
C VAL A 303 7.87 10.69 7.13
N LEU A 304 9.05 10.10 6.91
CA LEU A 304 9.73 10.14 5.62
C LEU A 304 8.91 9.46 4.52
N PHE A 305 8.31 8.31 4.84
CA PHE A 305 7.42 7.58 3.95
C PHE A 305 6.16 8.40 3.61
N GLY A 306 5.56 9.09 4.58
CA GLY A 306 4.42 9.98 4.38
C GLY A 306 4.72 11.16 3.45
N VAL A 307 5.90 11.77 3.60
CA VAL A 307 6.36 12.83 2.68
C VAL A 307 6.53 12.27 1.26
N GLY A 308 7.23 11.14 1.12
CA GLY A 308 7.44 10.48 -0.17
C GLY A 308 6.14 10.11 -0.87
N MET A 309 5.19 9.55 -0.13
CA MET A 309 3.86 9.18 -0.65
C MET A 309 3.12 10.36 -1.28
N THR A 310 3.24 11.53 -0.64
CA THR A 310 2.53 12.74 -1.08
C THR A 310 3.18 13.33 -2.33
N LEU A 311 4.52 13.32 -2.41
CA LEU A 311 5.27 13.80 -3.58
C LEU A 311 5.02 12.96 -4.84
N VAL A 312 4.93 11.63 -4.68
CA VAL A 312 4.61 10.70 -5.79
C VAL A 312 3.12 10.70 -6.13
N ALA A 313 2.25 11.18 -5.23
CA ALA A 313 0.81 10.96 -5.28
C ALA A 313 0.43 9.47 -5.36
N GLY A 314 1.21 8.61 -4.70
CA GLY A 314 1.05 7.15 -4.67
C GLY A 314 1.82 6.53 -3.50
N CYS A 315 1.42 5.33 -3.08
CA CYS A 315 2.13 4.53 -2.10
C CYS A 315 2.84 3.35 -2.79
N SER A 316 3.55 2.49 -2.05
CA SER A 316 4.21 1.30 -2.62
C SER A 316 3.23 0.44 -3.44
N PHE A 317 2.08 0.08 -2.85
CA PHE A 317 1.03 -0.67 -3.55
C PHE A 317 0.47 0.06 -4.78
N SER A 318 0.11 1.34 -4.64
CA SER A 318 -0.50 2.07 -5.76
C SER A 318 0.47 2.47 -6.85
N SER A 319 1.74 2.65 -6.53
CA SER A 319 2.79 2.87 -7.52
C SER A 319 3.02 1.61 -8.35
N ALA A 320 3.05 0.43 -7.72
CA ALA A 320 3.16 -0.84 -8.41
C ALA A 320 1.98 -1.07 -9.36
N TYR A 321 0.73 -1.04 -8.90
CA TYR A 321 -0.41 -1.32 -9.78
C TYR A 321 -0.61 -0.22 -10.85
N ARG A 322 -0.40 1.08 -10.53
CA ARG A 322 -0.54 2.17 -11.52
C ARG A 322 0.55 2.16 -12.58
N SER A 323 1.73 1.60 -12.27
CA SER A 323 2.74 1.34 -13.30
C SER A 323 2.21 0.34 -14.33
N GLY A 324 1.49 -0.71 -13.89
CA GLY A 324 0.77 -1.65 -14.74
C GLY A 324 -0.34 -0.99 -15.57
N GLU A 325 -1.01 0.04 -15.06
CA GLU A 325 -1.97 0.82 -15.85
C GLU A 325 -1.34 1.67 -16.98
N GLY A 326 -0.01 1.66 -17.09
CA GLY A 326 0.76 2.43 -18.06
C GLY A 326 1.24 3.79 -17.56
N SER A 327 1.25 4.05 -16.25
CA SER A 327 1.74 5.33 -15.71
C SER A 327 3.26 5.33 -15.53
N ILE A 328 3.98 6.06 -16.38
CA ILE A 328 5.44 6.20 -16.31
C ILE A 328 5.92 6.89 -15.02
N PRO A 329 5.28 7.97 -14.51
CA PRO A 329 5.68 8.59 -13.24
C PRO A 329 5.68 7.60 -12.07
N HIS A 330 4.67 6.73 -11.99
CA HIS A 330 4.58 5.73 -10.93
C HIS A 330 5.58 4.59 -11.12
N LEU A 331 5.92 4.25 -12.37
CA LEU A 331 7.02 3.31 -12.65
C LEU A 331 8.37 3.87 -12.19
N ILE A 332 8.64 5.15 -12.49
CA ILE A 332 9.86 5.84 -12.04
C ILE A 332 9.90 5.90 -10.51
N ALA A 333 8.79 6.23 -9.86
CA ALA A 333 8.71 6.25 -8.42
C ALA A 333 8.90 4.86 -7.79
N TRP A 334 8.40 3.80 -8.44
CA TRP A 334 8.61 2.43 -7.99
C TRP A 334 10.09 2.03 -8.06
N PHE A 335 10.79 2.33 -9.16
CA PHE A 335 12.25 2.12 -9.21
C PHE A 335 13.00 3.01 -8.22
N GLY A 336 12.62 4.29 -8.08
CA GLY A 336 13.18 5.18 -7.06
C GLY A 336 13.01 4.61 -5.65
N MET A 337 11.86 4.00 -5.36
CA MET A 337 11.62 3.29 -4.11
C MET A 337 12.54 2.08 -3.95
N VAL A 338 12.69 1.23 -4.96
CA VAL A 338 13.62 0.10 -4.94
C VAL A 338 15.06 0.57 -4.63
N PHE A 339 15.54 1.64 -5.26
CA PHE A 339 16.85 2.24 -4.95
C PHE A 339 16.93 2.85 -3.55
N GLY A 340 15.86 3.51 -3.09
CA GLY A 340 15.79 4.06 -1.73
C GLY A 340 15.88 2.97 -0.66
N MET A 341 15.30 1.79 -0.91
CA MET A 341 15.43 0.63 -0.02
C MET A 341 16.87 0.10 -0.02
N ALA A 342 17.47 -0.07 -1.20
CA ALA A 342 18.85 -0.52 -1.32
C ALA A 342 19.83 0.45 -0.62
N LEU A 343 19.60 1.75 -0.72
CA LEU A 343 20.39 2.77 -0.01
C LEU A 343 20.31 2.59 1.51
N LEU A 344 19.13 2.32 2.06
CA LEU A 344 19.04 2.02 3.49
C LEU A 344 19.66 0.66 3.83
N SER A 345 19.57 -0.34 2.97
CA SER A 345 20.24 -1.62 3.17
C SER A 345 21.76 -1.48 3.29
N TYR A 346 22.36 -0.51 2.59
CA TYR A 346 23.76 -0.15 2.79
C TYR A 346 24.01 0.50 4.16
N LEU A 347 23.12 1.41 4.59
CA LEU A 347 23.19 2.10 5.89
C LEU A 347 22.62 1.28 7.06
N TRP A 348 22.25 0.03 6.81
CA TRP A 348 21.58 -0.85 7.76
C TRP A 348 22.34 -1.03 9.07
N PRO A 349 23.69 -1.21 9.07
CA PRO A 349 24.51 -1.28 10.28
C PRO A 349 24.20 -0.16 11.28
N PHE A 350 24.19 1.07 10.79
CA PHE A 350 23.99 2.25 11.62
C PHE A 350 22.59 2.28 12.26
N PHE A 351 21.53 2.10 11.48
CA PHE A 351 20.16 2.19 11.99
C PHE A 351 19.80 1.02 12.90
N PHE A 352 20.32 -0.16 12.61
CA PHE A 352 20.05 -1.34 13.40
C PHE A 352 20.69 -1.28 14.77
N THR A 353 21.98 -0.92 14.87
CA THR A 353 22.66 -0.80 16.17
C THR A 353 22.17 0.39 16.98
N THR A 354 21.84 1.51 16.33
CA THR A 354 21.44 2.74 17.03
C THR A 354 20.00 2.70 17.54
N SER A 355 19.08 2.04 16.82
CA SER A 355 17.66 2.07 17.18
C SER A 355 16.98 0.69 17.16
N ILE A 356 17.05 -0.04 16.05
CA ILE A 356 16.17 -1.21 15.83
C ILE A 356 16.43 -2.33 16.83
N TYR A 357 17.70 -2.62 17.12
CA TYR A 357 18.10 -3.68 18.04
C TYR A 357 17.73 -3.39 19.50
N LEU A 358 17.70 -2.11 19.89
CA LEU A 358 17.45 -1.68 21.27
C LEU A 358 15.95 -1.60 21.62
N THR A 359 15.09 -1.67 20.62
CA THR A 359 13.66 -1.38 20.77
C THR A 359 12.81 -2.66 20.88
N PRO A 360 11.83 -2.72 21.79
CA PRO A 360 11.01 -3.89 21.99
C PRO A 360 9.93 -4.04 20.90
N VAL A 361 9.47 -5.27 20.70
CA VAL A 361 8.24 -5.55 19.96
C VAL A 361 7.06 -5.46 20.94
N LEU A 362 6.20 -4.46 20.76
CA LEU A 362 5.03 -4.24 21.61
C LEU A 362 3.76 -4.70 20.92
N ARG A 363 2.96 -5.53 21.60
CA ARG A 363 1.63 -5.92 21.13
C ARG A 363 0.59 -5.00 21.75
N ILE A 364 -0.47 -4.73 21.02
CA ILE A 364 -1.52 -3.78 21.43
C ILE A 364 -2.24 -4.30 22.68
N TYR A 365 -2.48 -5.61 22.78
CA TYR A 365 -3.16 -6.19 23.94
C TYR A 365 -2.31 -6.18 25.22
N ASP A 366 -0.97 -6.09 25.13
CA ASP A 366 -0.10 -5.96 26.30
C ASP A 366 -0.31 -4.61 27.02
N LEU A 367 -0.71 -3.56 26.28
CA LEU A 367 -1.10 -2.26 26.85
C LEU A 367 -2.37 -2.34 27.72
N PHE A 368 -3.19 -3.38 27.52
CA PHE A 368 -4.45 -3.61 28.22
C PHE A 368 -4.36 -4.82 29.14
N GLY A 369 -3.19 -5.08 29.72
CA GLY A 369 -2.98 -6.17 30.68
C GLY A 369 -3.11 -7.58 30.07
N GLY A 370 -2.84 -7.73 28.77
CA GLY A 370 -2.92 -9.01 28.06
C GLY A 370 -4.30 -9.32 27.44
N ASN A 371 -5.28 -8.43 27.58
CA ASN A 371 -6.63 -8.67 27.07
C ASN A 371 -6.71 -8.50 25.55
N VAL A 372 -6.79 -9.63 24.83
CA VAL A 372 -6.91 -9.68 23.37
C VAL A 372 -8.16 -8.95 22.87
N ALA A 373 -9.28 -9.03 23.58
CA ALA A 373 -10.52 -8.35 23.19
C ALA A 373 -10.36 -6.82 23.26
N ALA A 374 -9.66 -6.32 24.28
CA ALA A 374 -9.34 -4.89 24.37
C ALA A 374 -8.38 -4.45 23.25
N GLY A 375 -7.38 -5.28 22.93
CA GLY A 375 -6.48 -5.03 21.79
C GLY A 375 -7.21 -5.00 20.45
N ALA A 376 -8.15 -5.93 20.23
CA ALA A 376 -9.00 -5.97 19.05
C ALA A 376 -9.94 -4.75 18.99
N ALA A 377 -10.57 -4.38 20.10
CA ALA A 377 -11.42 -3.19 20.20
C ALA A 377 -10.65 -1.91 19.84
N PHE A 378 -9.40 -1.79 20.30
CA PHE A 378 -8.52 -0.69 19.89
C PHE A 378 -8.26 -0.68 18.38
N ALA A 379 -7.95 -1.84 17.78
CA ALA A 379 -7.71 -1.93 16.34
C ALA A 379 -8.97 -1.59 15.51
N TYR A 380 -10.15 -2.05 15.91
CA TYR A 380 -11.41 -1.63 15.28
C TYR A 380 -11.73 -0.15 15.53
N GLY A 381 -11.38 0.38 16.70
CA GLY A 381 -11.48 1.80 17.02
C GLY A 381 -10.64 2.66 16.07
N LEU A 382 -9.43 2.20 15.72
CA LEU A 382 -8.58 2.84 14.72
C LEU A 382 -9.23 2.79 13.31
N CYS A 383 -9.81 1.65 12.91
CA CYS A 383 -10.56 1.56 11.66
C CYS A 383 -11.74 2.55 11.63
N ALA A 384 -12.52 2.59 12.71
CA ALA A 384 -13.65 3.49 12.84
C ALA A 384 -13.21 4.95 12.78
N PHE A 385 -12.13 5.31 13.48
CA PHE A 385 -11.53 6.63 13.42
C PHE A 385 -11.17 7.04 11.98
N ILE A 386 -10.48 6.17 11.23
CA ILE A 386 -10.09 6.45 9.85
C ILE A 386 -11.32 6.65 8.95
N ALA A 387 -12.34 5.78 9.09
CA ALA A 387 -13.57 5.89 8.31
C ALA A 387 -14.37 7.15 8.64
N LEU A 388 -14.47 7.50 9.92
CA LEU A 388 -15.22 8.67 10.40
C LEU A 388 -14.56 9.97 9.98
N VAL A 389 -13.23 10.11 10.15
CA VAL A 389 -12.50 11.31 9.73
C VAL A 389 -12.67 11.53 8.23
N GLY A 390 -12.47 10.49 7.41
CA GLY A 390 -12.66 10.59 5.96
C GLY A 390 -14.09 10.97 5.57
N SER A 391 -15.09 10.38 6.24
CA SER A 391 -16.53 10.63 5.98
C SER A 391 -17.01 12.00 6.50
N TRP A 392 -16.33 12.55 7.49
CA TRP A 392 -16.60 13.88 8.01
C TRP A 392 -16.08 14.93 7.04
N ARG A 393 -14.87 14.70 6.51
CA ARG A 393 -14.19 15.62 5.62
C ARG A 393 -14.83 15.73 4.24
N ASP A 394 -15.29 14.62 3.66
CA ASP A 394 -15.98 14.60 2.35
C ASP A 394 -17.47 14.98 2.42
N GLY A 395 -17.94 15.37 3.60
CA GLY A 395 -19.33 15.75 3.86
C GLY A 395 -20.34 14.61 3.69
N SER A 396 -19.91 13.36 3.56
CA SER A 396 -20.84 12.22 3.47
C SER A 396 -21.65 12.09 4.75
N LEU A 397 -21.03 12.29 5.92
CA LEU A 397 -21.74 12.28 7.21
C LEU A 397 -22.82 13.36 7.29
N ARG A 398 -22.57 14.55 6.75
CA ARG A 398 -23.56 15.63 6.70
C ARG A 398 -24.74 15.27 5.81
N ARG A 399 -24.48 14.65 4.65
CA ARG A 399 -25.53 14.17 3.74
C ARG A 399 -26.40 13.08 4.38
N PHE A 400 -25.80 12.15 5.12
CA PHE A 400 -26.55 11.15 5.87
C PHE A 400 -27.43 11.78 6.96
N ALA A 401 -26.90 12.75 7.70
CA ALA A 401 -27.66 13.46 8.74
C ALA A 401 -28.84 14.26 8.16
N THR A 402 -28.70 14.87 6.97
CA THR A 402 -29.79 15.60 6.31
C THR A 402 -30.90 14.69 5.75
N HIS A 403 -30.62 13.41 5.52
CA HIS A 403 -31.61 12.44 5.02
C HIS A 403 -32.36 11.68 6.13
N MET A 404 -32.02 11.89 7.41
CA MET A 404 -32.89 11.53 8.54
C MET A 404 -33.68 12.77 8.97
N PRO A 405 -34.88 13.04 8.42
CA PRO A 405 -35.79 13.93 9.11
C PRO A 405 -36.28 13.16 10.34
N ILE A 406 -35.59 13.34 11.48
CA ILE A 406 -36.25 13.13 12.76
C ILE A 406 -37.28 14.26 12.84
N GLN A 407 -38.45 14.06 12.24
CA GLN A 407 -39.62 14.86 12.54
C GLN A 407 -39.98 14.57 14.00
N ILE A 408 -39.38 15.32 14.92
CA ILE A 408 -39.90 15.42 16.27
C ILE A 408 -41.21 16.19 16.12
N SER A 409 -42.31 15.44 15.94
CA SER A 409 -43.67 15.97 16.01
C SER A 409 -43.91 16.39 17.46
N ILE A 410 -43.49 17.59 17.83
CA ILE A 410 -43.94 18.25 19.06
C ILE A 410 -45.43 18.55 18.83
N LYS A 411 -46.31 17.67 19.32
CA LYS A 411 -47.73 17.99 19.47
C LYS A 411 -47.80 19.20 20.40
N PRO A 412 -48.33 20.36 19.97
CA PRO A 412 -48.53 21.47 20.89
C PRO A 412 -49.51 21.05 21.99
N PRO A 413 -49.28 21.44 23.26
CA PRO A 413 -50.22 21.16 24.33
C PRO A 413 -51.56 21.82 24.00
N PHE A 414 -52.60 21.03 24.18
CA PHE A 414 -54.00 21.35 23.98
C PHE A 414 -54.38 22.56 24.85
N LEU A 415 -54.28 23.78 24.32
CA LEU A 415 -54.88 24.96 24.93
C LEU A 415 -56.41 24.83 24.76
N ARG A 416 -57.08 24.30 25.79
CA ARG A 416 -58.53 24.47 25.96
C ARG A 416 -58.82 25.97 26.03
N ARG A 417 -59.70 26.44 25.15
CA ARG A 417 -60.46 27.67 25.36
C ARG A 417 -61.56 27.39 26.38
N VAL A 418 -61.85 28.43 27.16
CA VAL A 418 -62.88 28.61 28.20
C VAL A 418 -62.46 28.16 29.59
#